data_AF-A0A946NUB8-F1
#
_entry.id   AF-A0A946NUB8-F1
#
_cell.length_a   1.000
_cell.length_b   1.000
_cell.length_c   1.000
_cell.angle_alpha   90.00
_cell.angle_beta   90.00
_cell.angle_gamma   90.00
#
_symmetry.space_group_name_H-M   'P 1'
#
loop_
_entity.id
_entity.type
_entity.pdbx_description
1 polymer ?
#
loop_
_entity_poly.entity_id
_entity_poly.type
_entity_poly.pdbx_seq_one_letter_code
_entity_poly.pdbx_strand_id
1 'polypeptide(L)' 'MAKAKRGQPKKEPTSIHSLRVPDRLWKLVEKQSKNNRSINEYLTSVLEDKLIDDNVLDSSLRKSPITKSGDE' A
#
# COMPACT_ATOMS: atom_id res chain seq x y z
N MET A 1 23.06 32.19 2.00
CA MET A 1 22.75 30.98 2.80
C MET A 1 22.45 29.84 1.84
N ALA A 2 23.32 28.83 1.76
CA ALA A 2 23.14 27.72 0.82
C ALA A 2 21.96 26.84 1.28
N LYS A 3 20.99 26.59 0.39
CA LYS A 3 19.90 25.64 0.64
C LYS A 3 20.51 24.28 0.99
N ALA A 4 20.23 23.76 2.17
CA ALA A 4 20.59 22.40 2.54
C ALA A 4 20.07 21.44 1.44
N LYS A 5 20.97 20.68 0.81
CA LYS A 5 20.59 19.58 -0.08
C LYS A 5 19.85 18.57 0.79
N ARG A 6 18.52 18.68 0.87
CA ARG A 6 17.67 17.68 1.51
C ARG A 6 17.88 16.38 0.73
N GLY A 7 18.61 15.45 1.32
CA GLY A 7 18.80 14.12 0.75
C GLY A 7 17.45 13.43 0.56
N GLN A 8 17.42 12.42 -0.30
CA GLN A 8 16.22 11.61 -0.48
C GLN A 8 15.79 11.04 0.88
N PRO A 9 14.50 11.14 1.26
CA PRO A 9 14.02 10.57 2.50
C PRO A 9 14.33 9.06 2.55
N LYS A 10 14.74 8.57 3.73
CA LYS A 10 14.98 7.15 3.95
C LYS A 10 13.67 6.39 3.69
N LYS A 11 13.70 5.46 2.75
CA LYS A 11 12.58 4.57 2.42
C LYS A 11 12.77 3.25 3.16
N GLU A 12 11.65 2.63 3.50
CA GLU A 12 11.64 1.25 4.00
C GLU A 12 12.24 0.31 2.94
N PRO A 13 13.08 -0.67 3.32
CA PRO A 13 13.59 -1.66 2.39
C PRO A 13 12.44 -2.53 1.88
N THR A 14 12.42 -2.83 0.58
CA THR A 14 11.41 -3.68 -0.05
C THR A 14 12.04 -4.86 -0.78
N SER A 15 11.33 -5.99 -0.82
CA SER A 15 11.70 -7.18 -1.59
C SER A 15 10.67 -7.44 -2.70
N ILE A 16 11.14 -7.90 -3.85
CA ILE A 16 10.28 -8.27 -4.98
C ILE A 16 9.92 -9.75 -4.85
N HIS A 17 8.63 -10.04 -4.81
CA HIS A 17 8.11 -11.40 -4.80
C HIS A 17 7.12 -11.60 -5.96
N SER A 18 7.22 -12.72 -6.67
CA SER A 18 6.27 -13.10 -7.70
C SER A 18 5.08 -13.82 -7.07
N LEU A 19 3.86 -13.38 -7.39
CA LEU A 19 2.62 -14.00 -6.94
C LEU A 19 1.87 -14.59 -8.14
N ARG A 20 1.50 -15.87 -8.07
CA ARG A 20 0.63 -16.50 -9.07
C ARG A 20 -0.81 -16.47 -8.57
N VAL A 21 -1.67 -15.76 -9.28
CA VAL A 21 -3.12 -15.73 -9.03
C VAL A 21 -3.90 -16.08 -10.29
N PRO A 22 -5.13 -16.60 -10.16
CA PRO A 22 -6.04 -16.74 -11.30
C PRO A 22 -6.32 -15.40 -12.01
N ASP A 23 -6.38 -15.42 -13.34
CA ASP A 23 -6.64 -14.22 -14.17
C ASP A 23 -7.92 -13.47 -13.75
N ARG A 24 -8.95 -14.21 -13.35
CA ARG A 24 -10.20 -13.61 -12.86
C ARG A 24 -9.98 -12.68 -11.67
N LEU A 25 -9.06 -13.03 -10.77
CA LEU A 25 -8.74 -12.23 -9.59
C LEU A 25 -7.85 -11.06 -9.99
N TRP A 26 -6.86 -11.30 -10.84
CA TRP A 26 -5.97 -10.24 -11.32
C TRP A 26 -6.74 -9.10 -11.98
N LYS A 27 -7.71 -9.41 -12.85
CA LYS A 27 -8.59 -8.41 -13.48
C LYS A 27 -9.41 -7.59 -12.48
N LEU A 28 -9.84 -8.21 -11.37
CA LEU A 28 -10.57 -7.52 -10.31
C LEU A 28 -9.64 -6.59 -9.52
N VAL A 29 -8.44 -7.05 -9.20
CA VAL A 29 -7.39 -6.25 -8.55
C VAL A 29 -7.08 -5.02 -9.40
N GLU A 30 -6.82 -5.20 -10.70
CA GLU A 30 -6.56 -4.09 -11.63
C GLU A 30 -7.72 -3.09 -11.71
N LYS A 31 -8.97 -3.57 -11.64
CA LYS A 31 -10.16 -2.70 -11.68
C LYS A 31 -10.28 -1.89 -10.38
N GLN A 32 -10.06 -2.51 -9.23
CA GLN A 32 -10.19 -1.86 -7.93
C GLN A 32 -9.02 -0.92 -7.63
N SER A 33 -7.81 -1.25 -8.08
CA SER A 33 -6.61 -0.44 -7.85
C SER A 33 -6.60 0.89 -8.62
N LYS A 34 -7.60 1.17 -9.46
CA LYS A 34 -7.65 2.40 -10.29
C LYS A 34 -7.65 3.70 -9.48
N ASN A 35 -8.12 3.65 -8.24
CA ASN A 35 -8.15 4.80 -7.35
C ASN A 35 -6.85 4.92 -6.51
N ASN A 36 -5.96 3.94 -6.61
CA ASN A 36 -4.66 3.94 -5.94
C ASN A 36 -3.56 4.37 -6.92
N ARG A 37 -2.42 4.81 -6.40
CA ARG A 37 -1.26 5.19 -7.20
C ARG A 37 -0.67 4.01 -7.97
N SER A 38 -0.83 2.79 -7.44
CA SER A 38 -0.37 1.55 -8.08
C SER A 38 -1.12 0.33 -7.57
N ILE A 39 -1.09 -0.76 -8.34
CA ILE A 39 -1.57 -2.08 -7.89
C ILE A 39 -0.84 -2.51 -6.61
N ASN A 40 0.46 -2.24 -6.50
CA ASN A 40 1.24 -2.58 -5.32
C ASN A 40 0.72 -1.87 -4.07
N GLU A 41 0.43 -0.56 -4.16
CA GLU A 41 -0.14 0.20 -3.05
C GLU A 41 -1.51 -0.35 -2.63
N TYR A 42 -2.37 -0.70 -3.59
CA TYR A 42 -3.66 -1.33 -3.30
C TYR A 42 -3.49 -2.68 -2.60
N LEU A 43 -2.59 -3.54 -3.08
CA LEU A 43 -2.33 -4.83 -2.45
C LEU A 43 -1.75 -4.66 -1.04
N THR A 44 -0.83 -3.71 -0.84
CA THR A 44 -0.29 -3.40 0.48
C THR A 44 -1.39 -2.92 1.42
N SER A 45 -2.29 -2.04 0.99
CA SER A 45 -3.37 -1.55 1.85
C SER A 45 -4.30 -2.68 2.29
N VAL A 46 -4.70 -3.55 1.36
CA VAL A 46 -5.57 -4.70 1.66
C VAL A 46 -4.91 -5.67 2.63
N LEU A 47 -3.60 -5.92 2.49
CA LEU A 47 -2.85 -6.78 3.41
C LEU A 47 -2.69 -6.13 4.79
N GLU A 48 -2.33 -4.85 4.84
CA GLU A 48 -2.23 -4.12 6.11
C GLU A 48 -3.57 -4.11 6.84
N ASP A 49 -4.68 -3.81 6.15
CA ASP A 49 -6.03 -3.83 6.72
C ASP A 49 -6.34 -5.21 7.33
N LYS A 50 -6.13 -6.30 6.57
CA LYS A 50 -6.41 -7.64 7.07
C LYS A 50 -5.56 -8.02 8.27
N LEU A 51 -4.27 -7.66 8.28
CA LEU A 51 -3.36 -7.96 9.38
C LEU A 51 -3.64 -7.11 10.63
N ILE A 52 -4.12 -5.88 10.47
CA ILE A 52 -4.58 -5.04 11.57
C ILE A 52 -5.86 -5.62 12.18
N ASP A 53 -6.83 -5.99 11.34
CA ASP A 53 -8.08 -6.62 11.77
C ASP A 53 -7.83 -7.93 12.54
N ASP A 54 -6.81 -8.69 12.12
CA ASP A 54 -6.36 -9.92 12.78
C ASP A 54 -5.48 -9.66 14.02
N ASN A 55 -5.24 -8.40 14.40
CA ASN A 55 -4.35 -7.97 15.49
C ASN A 55 -2.90 -8.47 15.37
N VAL A 56 -2.42 -8.72 14.14
CA VAL A 56 -1.05 -9.14 13.85
C VAL A 56 -0.15 -7.93 13.57
N LEU A 57 -0.70 -6.89 12.93
CA LEU A 57 -0.01 -5.64 12.64
C LEU A 57 -0.60 -4.51 13.49
N ASP A 58 0.25 -3.74 14.18
CA ASP A 58 -0.22 -2.52 14.83
C ASP A 58 -0.60 -1.47 13.78
N SER A 59 -1.79 -0.90 13.92
CA SER A 59 -2.30 0.19 13.10
C SER A 59 -1.34 1.39 13.00
N SER A 60 -0.50 1.64 14.01
CA SER A 60 0.48 2.74 14.01
C SER A 60 1.60 2.54 12.98
N LEU A 61 1.85 1.29 12.57
CA LEU A 61 2.90 0.92 11.62
C LEU A 61 2.44 0.99 10.17
N ARG A 62 1.14 1.16 9.93
CA ARG A 62 0.55 1.26 8.59
C ARG A 62 1.25 2.33 7.74
N LYS A 63 1.59 1.97 6.51
CA LYS A 63 2.19 2.89 5.53
C LYS A 63 1.24 3.29 4.42
N SER A 64 0.26 2.45 4.08
CA SER A 64 -0.68 2.77 3.02
C SER A 64 -1.62 3.91 3.44
N PRO A 65 -1.99 4.82 2.52
CA PRO A 65 -2.96 5.86 2.82
C PRO A 65 -4.27 5.25 3.30
N ILE A 66 -4.84 5.79 4.37
CA ILE A 66 -6.18 5.43 4.80
C ILE A 66 -7.13 6.04 3.77
N THR A 67 -7.69 5.22 2.89
CA THR A 67 -8.78 5.63 2.02
C THR A 67 -10.03 5.75 2.90
N LYS A 68 -10.21 6.92 3.53
CA LYS A 68 -11.51 7.26 4.13
C LYS A 68 -12.52 7.42 2.99
N SER A 69 -13.19 6.35 2.61
CA SER A 69 -14.44 6.46 1.88
C SER A 69 -15.52 6.85 2.88
N GLY A 70 -15.63 8.16 3.19
CA GLY A 70 -16.66 8.67 4.08
C GLY A 70 -16.28 9.99 4.77
N ASP A 71 -16.28 11.08 4.00
CA ASP A 71 -16.55 12.45 4.46
C ASP A 71 -17.14 13.19 3.24
N GLU A 72 -18.37 12.80 2.86
CA GLU A 72 -19.47 13.60 2.25
C GLU A 72 -20.67 12.70 1.91
#